data_AF-A0A6B3CZK4-F1
#
_entry.id   AF-A0A6B3CZK4-F1
#
_cell.length_a   1.000
_cell.length_b   1.000
_cell.length_c   1.000
_cell.angle_alpha   90.00
_cell.angle_beta   90.00
_cell.angle_gamma   90.00
#
_symmetry.space_group_name_H-M   'P 1'
#
loop_
_entity.id
_entity.type
_entity.pdbx_description
1 polymer ?
#
loop_
_entity_poly.entity_id
_entity_poly.type
_entity_poly.pdbx_seq_one_letter_code
_entity_poly.pdbx_strand_id
1 'polypeptide(L)'
;FVPPADLGPGEYRMMQEDVDRSQEFRKCIECFLCQDTCHVVRDHEENKPAFAGPRFLMRVAELDMHPLDAAADTGLDRSRAAQDDHGLGYCNITKCCTEVCPEGIRIT
;
A
#
# COMPACT_ATOMS: atom_id res chain seq x y z
N PHE A 1 -8.53 4.24 6.44
CA PHE A 1 -9.41 3.14 6.84
C PHE A 1 -10.80 3.69 7.03
N VAL A 2 -11.80 3.12 6.37
CA VAL A 2 -13.20 3.50 6.48
C VAL A 2 -13.97 2.27 6.99
N PRO A 3 -14.31 2.18 8.29
CA PRO A 3 -15.09 1.06 8.79
C PRO A 3 -16.57 1.15 8.31
N PRO A 4 -17.28 0.02 8.14
CA PRO A 4 -18.71 0.02 7.91
C PRO A 4 -19.45 0.64 9.11
N ALA A 5 -20.42 1.52 8.84
CA ALA A 5 -21.10 2.30 9.89
C ALA A 5 -21.92 1.42 10.86
N ASP A 6 -22.51 0.35 10.35
CA ASP A 6 -23.44 -0.50 11.12
C ASP A 6 -22.76 -1.75 11.73
N LEU A 7 -21.44 -1.86 11.65
CA LEU A 7 -20.70 -3.01 12.14
C LEU A 7 -20.10 -2.76 13.54
N GLY A 8 -20.63 -3.46 14.54
CA GLY A 8 -20.14 -3.42 15.92
C GLY A 8 -18.88 -4.27 16.17
N PRO A 9 -18.16 -4.02 17.29
CA PRO A 9 -17.01 -4.83 17.67
C PRO A 9 -17.36 -6.32 17.84
N GLY A 10 -16.62 -7.20 17.15
CA GLY A 10 -16.77 -8.65 17.27
C GLY A 10 -17.88 -9.27 16.42
N GLU A 11 -18.64 -8.47 15.66
CA GLU A 11 -19.71 -8.96 14.78
C GLU A 11 -19.20 -9.57 13.47
N TYR A 12 -18.00 -9.18 13.03
CA TYR A 12 -17.36 -9.73 11.85
C TYR A 12 -16.18 -10.63 12.21
N ARG A 13 -16.07 -11.76 11.50
CA ARG A 13 -14.92 -12.66 11.55
C ARG A 13 -14.27 -12.71 10.17
N MET A 14 -13.04 -12.22 10.07
CA MET A 14 -12.22 -12.33 8.85
C MET A 14 -11.86 -13.80 8.60
N MET A 15 -12.05 -14.29 7.38
CA MET A 15 -11.46 -15.56 6.96
C MET A 15 -10.00 -15.35 6.60
N GLN A 16 -9.16 -16.36 6.81
CA GLN A 16 -7.72 -16.27 6.53
C GLN A 16 -7.46 -15.95 5.05
N GLU A 17 -8.26 -16.52 4.14
CA GLU A 17 -8.18 -16.25 2.70
C GLU A 17 -8.41 -14.78 2.33
N ASP A 18 -9.28 -14.07 3.08
CA ASP A 18 -9.59 -12.65 2.84
C ASP A 18 -8.44 -11.71 3.25
N VAL A 19 -7.50 -12.21 4.06
CA VAL A 19 -6.47 -11.39 4.70
C VAL A 19 -5.05 -11.86 4.41
N ASP A 20 -4.85 -13.02 3.78
CA ASP A 20 -3.52 -13.57 3.50
C ASP A 20 -2.57 -12.56 2.85
N ARG A 21 -3.05 -11.85 1.81
CA ARG A 21 -2.23 -10.85 1.12
C ARG A 21 -2.04 -9.57 1.93
N SER A 22 -3.12 -9.03 2.53
CA SER A 22 -3.03 -7.78 3.29
C SER A 22 -2.27 -7.93 4.61
N GLN A 23 -2.24 -9.13 5.21
CA GLN A 23 -1.41 -9.46 6.37
C GLN A 23 0.08 -9.37 6.08
N GLU A 24 0.51 -9.72 4.87
CA GLU A 24 1.92 -9.55 4.46
C GLU A 24 2.32 -8.07 4.52
N PHE A 25 1.49 -7.17 3.99
CA PHE A 25 1.74 -5.74 4.00
C PHE A 25 1.75 -5.13 5.41
N ARG A 26 0.96 -5.69 6.33
CA ARG A 26 0.93 -5.28 7.76
C ARG A 26 2.21 -5.61 8.53
N LYS A 27 3.10 -6.45 7.99
CA LYS A 27 4.42 -6.69 8.60
C LYS A 27 5.33 -5.47 8.51
N CYS A 28 4.99 -4.47 7.69
CA CYS A 28 5.84 -3.30 7.50
C CYS A 28 6.12 -2.58 8.84
N ILE A 29 7.40 -2.51 9.20
CA ILE A 29 7.90 -1.81 10.39
C ILE A 29 8.24 -0.33 10.14
N GLU A 30 7.83 0.22 9.00
CA GLU A 30 8.09 1.61 8.62
C GLU A 30 9.58 2.00 8.68
N CYS A 31 10.49 1.12 8.29
CA CYS A 31 11.93 1.42 8.25
C CYS A 31 12.36 2.32 7.07
N PHE A 32 11.48 2.52 6.08
CA PHE A 32 11.71 3.32 4.86
C PHE A 32 12.87 2.90 3.95
N LEU A 33 13.54 1.77 4.19
CA LEU A 33 14.60 1.26 3.29
C LEU A 33 14.11 1.09 1.83
N CYS A 34 12.87 0.64 1.65
CA CYS A 34 12.25 0.52 0.33
C CYS A 34 12.09 1.87 -0.38
N GLN A 35 11.85 2.95 0.38
CA GLN A 35 11.72 4.30 -0.13
C GLN A 35 13.09 4.86 -0.53
N ASP A 36 14.07 4.75 0.36
CA ASP A 36 15.41 5.31 0.17
C ASP A 36 16.18 4.61 -0.96
N THR A 37 15.99 3.29 -1.12
CA THR A 37 16.66 2.56 -2.20
C THR A 37 15.99 2.73 -3.56
N CYS A 38 14.76 3.24 -3.61
CA CYS A 38 13.99 3.31 -4.85
C CYS A 38 14.67 4.28 -5.82
N HIS A 39 15.25 3.78 -6.90
CA HIS A 39 15.98 4.61 -7.86
C HIS A 39 15.09 5.68 -8.52
N VAL A 40 13.76 5.46 -8.63
CA VAL A 40 12.80 6.46 -9.15
C VAL A 40 12.68 7.69 -8.23
N VAL A 41 12.94 7.52 -6.93
CA VAL A 41 12.95 8.62 -5.94
C VAL A 41 14.36 9.14 -5.72
N ARG A 42 15.33 8.23 -5.54
CA ARG A 42 16.72 8.53 -5.18
C ARG A 42 17.47 9.24 -6.30
N ASP A 43 17.33 8.77 -7.53
CA ASP A 43 18.12 9.26 -8.67
C ASP A 43 17.39 10.37 -9.44
N HIS A 44 16.13 10.67 -9.07
CA HIS A 44 15.25 11.65 -9.70
C HIS A 44 14.50 12.46 -8.64
N GLU A 45 15.16 13.47 -8.07
CA GLU A 45 14.57 14.39 -7.10
C GLU A 45 13.30 15.07 -7.64
N GLU A 46 13.26 15.34 -8.95
CA GLU A 46 12.12 15.92 -9.65
C GLU A 46 10.84 15.06 -9.58
N ASN A 47 10.97 13.76 -9.32
CA ASN A 47 9.82 12.87 -9.18
C ASN A 47 9.15 12.95 -7.81
N LYS A 48 9.83 13.44 -6.76
CA LYS A 48 9.30 13.43 -5.39
C LYS A 48 7.94 14.12 -5.21
N PRO A 49 7.63 15.24 -5.91
CA PRO A 49 6.31 15.85 -5.81
C PRO A 49 5.18 14.99 -6.43
N ALA A 50 5.50 14.13 -7.40
CA ALA A 50 4.52 13.37 -8.17
C ALA A 50 4.47 11.88 -7.82
N PHE A 51 5.55 11.31 -7.27
CA PHE A 51 5.66 9.91 -6.93
C PHE A 51 5.82 9.73 -5.42
N ALA A 52 4.79 9.15 -4.79
CA ALA A 52 4.81 8.90 -3.36
C ALA A 52 5.87 7.85 -2.98
N GLY A 53 6.12 6.87 -3.86
CA GLY A 53 7.09 5.80 -3.63
C GLY A 53 6.51 4.54 -2.99
N PRO A 54 7.33 3.48 -2.90
CA PRO A 54 6.87 2.12 -2.60
C PRO A 54 6.25 1.97 -1.21
N ARG A 55 6.76 2.68 -0.19
CA ARG A 55 6.22 2.58 1.18
C ARG A 55 4.76 3.03 1.21
N PHE A 56 4.46 4.15 0.56
CA PHE A 56 3.12 4.75 0.58
C PHE A 56 2.16 3.97 -0.32
N LEU A 57 2.60 3.55 -1.50
CA LEU A 57 1.77 2.75 -2.41
C LEU A 57 1.41 1.39 -1.81
N MET A 58 2.32 0.77 -1.05
CA MET A 58 2.01 -0.45 -0.28
C MET A 58 0.95 -0.18 0.80
N ARG A 59 0.95 0.99 1.46
CA ARG A 59 -0.12 1.35 2.42
C ARG A 59 -1.47 1.49 1.73
N VAL A 60 -1.48 2.07 0.53
CA VAL A 60 -2.70 2.20 -0.26
C VAL A 60 -3.25 0.80 -0.58
N ALA A 61 -2.41 -0.10 -1.07
CA ALA A 61 -2.79 -1.49 -1.35
C ALA A 61 -3.25 -2.26 -0.11
N GLU A 62 -2.58 -2.08 1.03
CA GLU A 62 -2.98 -2.71 2.30
C GLU A 62 -4.41 -2.32 2.71
N LEU A 63 -4.77 -1.04 2.57
CA LEU A 63 -6.11 -0.54 2.91
C LEU A 63 -7.15 -0.95 1.86
N ASP A 64 -6.78 -0.93 0.58
CA ASP A 64 -7.65 -1.34 -0.52
C ASP A 64 -8.03 -2.83 -0.43
N MET A 65 -7.10 -3.67 0.01
CA MET A 65 -7.31 -5.11 0.24
C MET A 65 -7.84 -5.43 1.65
N HIS A 66 -8.17 -4.44 2.47
CA HIS A 66 -8.66 -4.69 3.82
C HIS A 66 -10.14 -5.08 3.78
N PRO A 67 -10.56 -6.28 4.25
CA PRO A 67 -11.93 -6.78 4.05
C PRO A 67 -13.00 -5.97 4.78
N LEU A 68 -12.63 -5.23 5.83
CA LEU A 68 -13.51 -4.29 6.53
C LEU A 68 -13.32 -2.83 6.11
N ASP A 69 -12.63 -2.55 5.01
CA ASP A 69 -12.56 -1.17 4.53
C ASP A 69 -13.67 -0.91 3.51
N ALA A 70 -14.63 -0.10 3.91
CA ALA A 70 -15.80 0.32 3.14
C ALA A 70 -15.56 1.62 2.36
N ALA A 71 -14.30 1.95 2.01
CA ALA A 71 -14.00 3.19 1.30
C ALA A 71 -14.71 3.27 -0.06
N ALA A 72 -14.87 2.14 -0.74
CA ALA A 72 -15.60 2.07 -2.01
C ALA A 72 -17.05 2.59 -1.87
N ASP A 73 -17.72 2.32 -0.74
CA ASP A 73 -19.08 2.76 -0.47
C ASP A 73 -19.17 4.28 -0.30
N THR A 74 -18.06 4.93 0.05
CA THR A 74 -17.94 6.39 0.14
C THR A 74 -17.47 7.04 -1.17
N GLY A 75 -17.27 6.25 -2.23
CA GLY A 75 -16.74 6.70 -3.51
C GLY A 75 -15.22 6.94 -3.53
N LEU A 76 -14.49 6.47 -2.49
CA LEU A 76 -13.04 6.56 -2.43
C LEU A 76 -12.42 5.35 -3.13
N ASP A 77 -11.93 5.57 -4.36
CA ASP A 77 -11.20 4.58 -5.16
C ASP A 77 -9.69 4.73 -4.95
N ARG A 78 -9.11 3.85 -4.13
CA ARG A 78 -7.68 3.86 -3.81
C ARG A 78 -6.80 3.39 -4.95
N SER A 79 -7.29 2.47 -5.77
CA SER A 79 -6.56 1.97 -6.93
C SER A 79 -6.31 3.10 -7.92
N ARG A 80 -7.34 3.93 -8.14
CA ARG A 80 -7.25 5.10 -8.99
C ARG A 80 -6.42 6.21 -8.36
N ALA A 81 -6.63 6.52 -7.07
CA ALA A 81 -5.81 7.52 -6.37
C ALA A 81 -4.31 7.14 -6.36
N ALA A 82 -3.99 5.84 -6.25
CA ALA A 82 -2.61 5.38 -6.37
C ALA A 82 -1.98 5.77 -7.71
N GLN A 83 -2.73 5.64 -8.80
CA GLN A 83 -2.27 5.96 -10.15
C GLN A 83 -2.26 7.46 -10.45
N ASP A 84 -3.37 8.13 -10.20
CA ASP A 84 -3.59 9.53 -10.59
C ASP A 84 -2.88 10.50 -9.63
N ASP A 85 -2.93 10.24 -8.32
CA ASP A 85 -2.50 11.20 -7.28
C ASP A 85 -1.18 10.83 -6.60
N HIS A 86 -0.82 9.54 -6.58
CA HIS A 86 0.40 9.04 -5.91
C HIS A 86 1.47 8.54 -6.87
N GLY A 87 1.23 8.69 -8.17
CA GLY A 87 2.22 8.42 -9.21
C GLY A 87 2.62 6.96 -9.34
N LEU A 88 1.72 6.00 -9.10
CA LEU A 88 2.01 4.57 -9.30
C LEU A 88 2.62 4.30 -10.69
N GLY A 89 2.24 5.08 -11.71
CA GLY A 89 2.80 5.00 -13.06
C GLY A 89 4.30 5.32 -13.19
N TYR A 90 4.92 5.95 -12.20
CA TYR A 90 6.38 6.18 -12.17
C TYR A 90 7.17 4.92 -11.77
N CYS A 91 6.52 3.93 -11.13
CA CYS A 91 7.18 2.69 -10.76
C CYS A 91 7.60 1.91 -12.01
N ASN A 92 8.88 1.55 -12.10
CA ASN A 92 9.41 0.76 -13.22
C ASN A 92 9.57 -0.74 -12.90
N ILE A 93 9.07 -1.20 -11.75
CA ILE A 93 9.05 -2.61 -11.34
C ILE A 93 10.46 -3.25 -11.29
N THR A 94 11.51 -2.47 -10.98
CA THR A 94 12.88 -3.01 -10.77
C THR A 94 13.00 -3.89 -9.53
N LYS A 95 12.01 -3.85 -8.61
CA LYS A 95 11.97 -4.64 -7.37
C LYS A 95 13.04 -4.31 -6.33
N CYS A 96 13.80 -3.23 -6.49
CA CYS A 96 14.76 -2.73 -5.49
C CYS A 96 14.13 -2.59 -4.09
N CYS A 97 12.87 -2.15 -4.01
CA CYS A 97 12.11 -2.04 -2.76
C CYS A 97 11.83 -3.39 -2.08
N THR A 98 11.56 -4.45 -2.86
CA THR A 98 11.32 -5.81 -2.36
C THR A 98 12.62 -6.45 -1.88
N GLU A 99 13.72 -6.26 -2.60
CA GLU A 99 15.02 -6.88 -2.30
C GLU A 99 15.62 -6.40 -0.96
N VAL A 100 15.36 -5.15 -0.57
CA VAL A 100 15.88 -4.58 0.67
C VAL A 100 14.94 -4.70 1.87
N CYS A 101 13.71 -5.17 1.67
CA CYS A 101 12.71 -5.16 2.74
C CYS A 101 13.10 -6.19 3.83
N PRO A 102 13.41 -5.76 5.07
CA PRO A 102 13.86 -6.68 6.12
C PRO A 102 12.75 -7.66 6.56
N GLU A 103 11.49 -7.30 6.33
CA GLU A 103 10.30 -8.11 6.64
C GLU A 103 9.94 -9.08 5.50
N GLY A 104 10.72 -9.10 4.41
CA GLY A 104 10.51 -9.99 3.27
C GLY A 104 9.23 -9.72 2.49
N ILE A 105 8.68 -8.51 2.56
CA ILE A 105 7.44 -8.12 1.88
C ILE A 105 7.68 -8.04 0.38
N ARG A 106 6.82 -8.69 -0.42
CA ARG A 106 6.81 -8.62 -1.88
C ARG A 106 6.00 -7.41 -2.35
N ILE A 107 6.68 -6.28 -2.53
CA ILE A 107 6.11 -4.96 -2.88
C ILE A 107 5.88 -4.81 -4.41
N THR A 108 5.48 -5.88 -5.10
CA THR A 108 5.16 -5.88 -6.55
C THR A 108 4.07 -6.87 -6.88
#